data_AF-A0A9X0A3K9-F1
#
_entry.id   AF-A0A9X0A3K9-F1
#
_cell.length_a   1.000
_cell.length_b   1.000
_cell.length_c   1.000
_cell.angle_alpha   90.00
_cell.angle_beta   90.00
_cell.angle_gamma   90.00
#
_symmetry.space_group_name_H-M   'P 1'
#
loop_
_entity.id
_entity.type
_entity.pdbx_description
1 polymer ?
#
loop_
_entity_poly.entity_id
_entity_poly.type
_entity_poly.pdbx_seq_one_letter_code
_entity_poly.pdbx_strand_id
1 'polypeptide(L)'
;MASRTVCCFCNNIKTYHIKGEEQFYDFTIFKDKDSVGIPSHKFLLASQSEYFAALFRNDPTASETTFENFPLDVIKKCIDYLYGHEIDLTGSNVQDVLIFADYISLNDVIAICTDYIINNIDLSDYARVIELGNDLWMDKLVQAGVFFVARNLMTNDLRIDSVDEFTKGVIMEIAERQQGQQERVTIMTTEQWNINRLKIFLSAPEMHPWLEVKLPSPVLIESVTIVNRMNACRERLRNVEVRTGMVPVPEGFTLHEGFILYDRGDNAKKLEVNSLCGYFPGPAGGTFIKEGHVIKFDQPTLAQYITVQILEAGYLQINGLKINGGDLLNINDCFQ
;
A
#
# COMPACT_ATOMS: atom_id res chain seq x y z
N MET A 1 -12.87 -25.29 27.49
CA MET A 1 -14.11 -24.86 28.19
C MET A 1 -14.50 -23.41 27.87
N ALA A 2 -13.58 -22.45 27.79
CA ALA A 2 -13.90 -21.03 27.49
C ALA A 2 -14.67 -20.80 26.16
N SER A 3 -14.38 -21.56 25.10
CA SER A 3 -15.04 -21.41 23.79
C SER A 3 -16.53 -21.80 23.78
N ARG A 4 -16.99 -22.74 24.62
CA ARG A 4 -18.41 -23.15 24.66
C ARG A 4 -19.28 -22.15 25.44
N THR A 5 -18.75 -21.53 26.50
CA THR A 5 -19.51 -20.62 27.36
C THR A 5 -19.71 -19.24 26.73
N VAL A 6 -18.71 -18.71 26.02
CA VAL A 6 -18.82 -17.44 25.28
C VAL A 6 -19.90 -17.53 24.19
N CYS A 7 -20.00 -18.67 23.51
CA CYS A 7 -21.04 -18.92 22.50
C CYS A 7 -22.46 -18.88 23.08
N CYS A 8 -22.68 -19.37 24.32
CA CYS A 8 -23.99 -19.34 24.95
C CYS A 8 -24.45 -17.92 25.31
N PHE A 9 -23.55 -17.05 25.79
CA PHE A 9 -23.91 -15.69 26.19
C PHE A 9 -24.40 -14.86 24.98
N CYS A 10 -23.62 -14.78 23.91
CA CYS A 10 -23.99 -14.06 22.70
C CYS A 10 -25.28 -14.63 22.09
N ASN A 11 -25.44 -15.96 22.04
CA ASN A 11 -26.66 -16.58 21.52
C ASN A 11 -27.91 -16.27 22.35
N ASN A 12 -27.77 -16.18 23.69
CA ASN A 12 -28.88 -15.80 24.56
C ASN A 12 -29.27 -14.34 24.33
N ILE A 13 -28.30 -13.42 24.23
CA ILE A 13 -28.56 -12.00 23.93
C ILE A 13 -29.26 -11.85 22.56
N LYS A 14 -28.75 -12.53 21.52
CA LYS A 14 -29.36 -12.53 20.19
C LYS A 14 -30.80 -13.05 20.20
N THR A 15 -31.03 -14.20 20.85
CA THR A 15 -32.36 -14.81 20.97
C THR A 15 -33.32 -13.88 21.71
N TYR A 16 -32.82 -13.19 22.74
CA TYR A 16 -33.59 -12.25 23.52
C TYR A 16 -33.99 -11.01 22.71
N HIS A 17 -33.02 -10.40 22.01
CA HIS A 17 -33.26 -9.26 21.11
C HIS A 17 -34.34 -9.57 20.06
N ILE A 18 -34.28 -10.76 19.45
CA ILE A 18 -35.27 -11.21 18.45
C ILE A 18 -36.69 -11.32 19.03
N LYS A 19 -36.85 -11.62 20.33
CA LYS A 19 -38.18 -11.73 20.96
C LYS A 19 -38.87 -10.38 21.12
N GLY A 20 -38.12 -9.28 21.18
CA GLY A 20 -38.69 -7.94 21.32
C GLY A 20 -39.39 -7.70 22.66
N GLU A 21 -38.76 -8.08 23.77
CA GLU A 21 -39.34 -7.87 25.11
C GLU A 21 -39.16 -6.41 25.57
N GLU A 22 -40.18 -5.59 25.31
CA GLU A 22 -40.12 -4.14 25.45
C GLU A 22 -39.76 -3.63 26.87
N GLN A 23 -40.12 -4.39 27.90
CA GLN A 23 -39.98 -3.98 29.30
C GLN A 23 -38.54 -3.88 29.83
N PHE A 24 -37.55 -4.35 29.06
CA PHE A 24 -36.13 -4.32 29.46
C PHE A 24 -35.29 -3.31 28.68
N TYR A 25 -35.87 -2.66 27.67
CA TYR A 25 -35.20 -1.58 26.97
C TYR A 25 -35.16 -0.32 27.84
N ASP A 26 -33.97 0.26 27.98
CA ASP A 26 -33.71 1.48 28.75
C ASP A 26 -33.19 2.63 27.87
N PHE A 27 -33.22 2.44 26.55
CA PHE A 27 -32.81 3.42 25.56
C PHE A 27 -33.54 3.23 24.21
N THR A 28 -33.80 4.31 23.49
CA THR A 28 -34.41 4.26 22.15
C THR A 28 -33.61 5.09 21.14
N ILE A 29 -33.33 4.50 19.98
CA ILE A 29 -32.60 5.17 18.90
C ILE A 29 -33.57 5.53 17.78
N PHE A 30 -33.54 6.77 17.31
CA PHE A 30 -34.38 7.26 16.21
C PHE A 30 -33.52 7.65 15.01
N LYS A 31 -34.06 7.51 13.80
CA LYS A 31 -33.48 8.19 12.63
C LYS A 31 -33.85 9.67 12.67
N ASP A 32 -35.12 9.98 12.85
CA ASP A 32 -35.69 11.32 12.93
C ASP A 32 -36.95 11.31 13.82
N LYS A 33 -37.56 12.48 14.01
CA LYS A 33 -38.72 12.66 14.91
C LYS A 33 -39.96 11.85 14.49
N ASP A 34 -40.08 11.48 13.23
CA ASP A 34 -41.23 10.75 12.69
C ASP A 34 -40.92 9.26 12.47
N SER A 35 -39.66 8.86 12.68
CA SER A 35 -39.20 7.48 12.50
C SER A 35 -39.66 6.55 13.62
N VAL A 36 -39.83 5.27 13.28
CA VAL A 36 -40.07 4.22 14.28
C VAL A 36 -38.81 4.07 15.12
N GLY A 37 -38.95 4.19 16.44
CA GLY A 37 -37.86 4.00 17.39
C GLY A 37 -37.30 2.58 17.36
N ILE A 38 -35.99 2.47 17.47
CA ILE A 38 -35.24 1.22 17.63
C ILE A 38 -34.96 1.06 19.12
N PRO A 39 -35.75 0.25 19.83
CA PRO A 39 -35.56 0.07 21.26
C PRO A 39 -34.27 -0.74 21.53
N SER A 40 -33.56 -0.41 22.61
CA SER A 40 -32.19 -0.88 22.85
C SER A 40 -31.82 -0.88 24.34
N HIS A 41 -30.67 -1.48 24.66
CA HIS A 41 -30.13 -1.59 26.02
C HIS A 41 -28.81 -0.82 26.15
N LYS A 42 -28.76 0.17 27.05
CA LYS A 42 -27.56 1.00 27.29
C LYS A 42 -26.32 0.17 27.54
N PHE A 43 -26.44 -0.88 28.36
CA PHE A 43 -25.30 -1.73 28.69
C PHE A 43 -24.73 -2.43 27.45
N LEU A 44 -25.58 -2.98 26.57
CA LEU A 44 -25.11 -3.65 25.36
C LEU A 44 -24.48 -2.66 24.38
N LEU A 45 -25.11 -1.51 24.18
CA LEU A 45 -24.57 -0.43 23.34
C LEU A 45 -23.20 0.03 23.84
N ALA A 46 -23.08 0.39 25.12
CA ALA A 46 -21.83 0.88 25.70
C ALA A 46 -20.73 -0.19 25.79
N SER A 47 -21.09 -1.48 25.86
CA SER A 47 -20.11 -2.55 25.93
C SER A 47 -19.33 -2.75 24.63
N GLN A 48 -19.87 -2.28 23.50
CA GLN A 48 -19.34 -2.55 22.16
C GLN A 48 -19.07 -1.28 21.33
N SER A 49 -19.53 -0.12 21.79
CA SER A 49 -19.36 1.17 21.11
C SER A 49 -18.89 2.21 22.10
N GLU A 50 -17.70 2.76 21.85
CA GLU A 50 -17.15 3.84 22.69
C GLU A 50 -17.97 5.13 22.55
N TYR A 51 -18.62 5.36 21.40
CA TYR A 51 -19.58 6.45 21.22
C TYR A 51 -20.72 6.36 22.25
N PHE A 52 -21.40 5.21 22.35
CA PHE A 52 -22.50 5.05 23.31
C PHE A 52 -21.99 5.06 24.75
N ALA A 53 -20.82 4.48 25.02
CA ALA A 53 -20.20 4.56 26.33
C ALA A 53 -19.92 6.02 26.75
N ALA A 54 -19.37 6.85 25.85
CA ALA A 54 -19.16 8.27 26.08
C ALA A 54 -20.49 9.03 26.25
N LEU A 55 -21.50 8.74 25.43
CA LEU A 55 -22.84 9.32 25.54
C LEU A 55 -23.42 9.11 26.95
N PHE A 56 -23.41 7.87 27.46
CA PHE A 56 -24.00 7.57 28.77
C PHE A 56 -23.12 8.00 29.95
N ARG A 57 -21.82 8.18 29.76
CA ARG A 57 -20.96 8.82 30.77
C ARG A 57 -21.26 10.31 30.89
N ASN A 58 -21.53 10.97 29.77
CA ASN A 58 -21.85 12.40 29.73
C ASN A 58 -23.29 12.69 30.20
N ASP A 59 -24.25 11.86 29.80
CA ASP A 59 -25.63 11.91 30.27
C ASP A 59 -26.14 10.52 30.67
N PRO A 60 -25.95 10.12 31.94
CA PRO A 60 -26.46 8.85 32.46
C PRO A 60 -27.99 8.70 32.37
N THR A 61 -28.70 9.83 32.34
CA THR A 61 -30.17 9.88 32.32
C THR A 61 -30.76 9.86 30.92
N ALA A 62 -29.93 9.97 29.86
CA ALA A 62 -30.38 9.93 28.47
C ALA A 62 -31.26 8.71 28.20
N SER A 63 -32.47 8.90 27.69
CA SER A 63 -33.39 7.81 27.34
C SER A 63 -33.47 7.55 25.84
N GLU A 64 -32.92 8.47 25.02
CA GLU A 64 -32.97 8.37 23.57
C GLU A 64 -31.83 9.12 22.88
N THR A 65 -31.62 8.83 21.60
CA THR A 65 -30.78 9.61 20.68
C THR A 65 -31.32 9.53 19.25
N THR A 66 -30.91 10.48 18.41
CA THR A 66 -31.34 10.56 17.02
C THR A 66 -30.16 10.64 16.06
N PHE A 67 -30.23 9.92 14.93
CA PHE A 67 -29.22 9.92 13.86
C PHE A 67 -29.82 10.39 12.53
N GLU A 68 -30.01 11.70 12.38
CA GLU A 68 -30.76 12.29 11.24
C GLU A 68 -30.08 12.10 9.88
N ASN A 69 -28.76 11.98 9.86
CA ASN A 69 -27.96 11.92 8.64
C ASN A 69 -27.75 10.51 8.09
N PHE A 70 -28.36 9.49 8.70
CA PHE A 70 -28.14 8.09 8.35
C PHE A 70 -29.45 7.39 7.94
N PRO A 71 -29.42 6.49 6.93
CA PRO A 71 -30.57 5.66 6.58
C PRO A 71 -31.01 4.77 7.75
N LEU A 72 -32.33 4.58 7.90
CA LEU A 72 -32.89 3.80 9.01
C LEU A 72 -32.42 2.34 8.99
N ASP A 73 -32.28 1.76 7.80
CA ASP A 73 -31.82 0.40 7.62
C ASP A 73 -30.33 0.24 7.97
N VAL A 74 -29.50 1.24 7.69
CA VAL A 74 -28.07 1.26 8.08
C VAL A 74 -27.92 1.37 9.59
N ILE A 75 -28.68 2.28 10.22
CA ILE A 75 -28.73 2.39 11.69
C ILE A 75 -29.13 1.05 12.28
N LYS A 76 -30.25 0.48 11.83
CA LYS A 76 -30.77 -0.78 12.33
C LYS A 76 -29.79 -1.93 12.15
N LYS A 77 -29.13 -2.05 10.99
CA LYS A 77 -28.11 -3.09 10.74
C LYS A 77 -26.96 -3.02 11.74
N CYS A 78 -26.44 -1.82 12.01
CA CYS A 78 -25.34 -1.67 12.96
C CYS A 78 -25.78 -1.89 14.41
N ILE A 79 -27.00 -1.49 14.78
CA ILE A 79 -27.54 -1.79 16.10
C ILE A 79 -27.80 -3.30 16.27
N ASP A 80 -28.40 -3.97 15.29
CA ASP A 80 -28.62 -5.42 15.33
C ASP A 80 -27.31 -6.21 15.41
N TYR A 81 -26.23 -5.71 14.78
CA TYR A 81 -24.89 -6.29 14.92
C TYR A 81 -24.42 -6.36 16.38
N LEU A 82 -24.73 -5.36 17.20
CA LEU A 82 -24.36 -5.33 18.63
C LEU A 82 -25.03 -6.44 19.44
N TYR A 83 -26.10 -7.06 18.93
CA TYR A 83 -26.77 -8.16 19.61
C TYR A 83 -26.42 -9.52 19.01
N GLY A 84 -26.24 -9.57 17.69
CA GLY A 84 -26.12 -10.83 16.95
C GLY A 84 -24.73 -11.13 16.39
N HIS A 85 -23.84 -10.14 16.32
CA HIS A 85 -22.56 -10.18 15.58
C HIS A 85 -22.69 -10.67 14.14
N GLU A 86 -23.85 -10.42 13.52
CA GLU A 86 -24.14 -10.73 12.13
C GLU A 86 -24.44 -9.44 11.41
N ILE A 87 -23.76 -9.23 10.27
CA ILE A 87 -23.99 -8.09 9.41
C ILE A 87 -24.04 -8.54 7.96
N ASP A 88 -25.11 -8.13 7.27
CA ASP A 88 -25.35 -8.46 5.88
C ASP A 88 -24.93 -7.28 4.99
N LEU A 89 -23.81 -7.47 4.30
CA LEU A 89 -23.17 -6.48 3.44
C LEU A 89 -23.43 -6.78 1.97
N THR A 90 -23.66 -5.72 1.21
CA THR A 90 -23.79 -5.72 -0.23
C THR A 90 -22.96 -4.58 -0.81
N GLY A 91 -22.66 -4.64 -2.11
CA GLY A 91 -21.95 -3.55 -2.79
C GLY A 91 -22.68 -2.20 -2.73
N SER A 92 -24.00 -2.20 -2.51
CA SER A 92 -24.80 -0.98 -2.42
C SER A 92 -24.91 -0.40 -1.00
N ASN A 93 -24.63 -1.17 0.05
CA ASN A 93 -24.82 -0.72 1.44
C ASN A 93 -23.50 -0.56 2.23
N VAL A 94 -22.42 -1.19 1.77
CA VAL A 94 -21.19 -1.33 2.57
C VAL A 94 -20.56 0.01 2.92
N GLN A 95 -20.67 1.02 2.06
CA GLN A 95 -20.13 2.36 2.31
C GLN A 95 -20.91 3.07 3.42
N ASP A 96 -22.24 3.11 3.35
CA ASP A 96 -23.06 3.75 4.38
C ASP A 96 -22.90 3.06 5.74
N VAL A 97 -22.81 1.72 5.73
CA VAL A 97 -22.54 0.91 6.93
C VAL A 97 -21.16 1.25 7.50
N LEU A 98 -20.12 1.35 6.67
CA LEU A 98 -18.78 1.73 7.12
C LEU A 98 -18.78 3.13 7.77
N ILE A 99 -19.42 4.11 7.13
CA ILE A 99 -19.47 5.50 7.63
C ILE A 99 -20.21 5.56 8.96
N PHE A 100 -21.34 4.86 9.09
CA PHE A 100 -22.08 4.85 10.36
C PHE A 100 -21.31 4.07 11.44
N ALA A 101 -20.70 2.93 11.09
CA ALA A 101 -19.87 2.16 12.02
C ALA A 101 -18.69 2.97 12.56
N ASP A 102 -18.02 3.75 11.71
CA ASP A 102 -16.99 4.70 12.13
C ASP A 102 -17.54 5.76 13.09
N TYR A 103 -18.68 6.37 12.73
CA TYR A 103 -19.34 7.39 13.55
C TYR A 103 -19.66 6.90 14.97
N ILE A 104 -20.21 5.69 15.11
CA ILE A 104 -20.49 5.08 16.42
C ILE A 104 -19.34 4.20 16.97
N SER A 105 -18.15 4.27 16.38
CA SER A 105 -16.94 3.57 16.83
C SER A 105 -17.08 2.05 16.98
N LEU A 106 -17.68 1.39 15.98
CA LEU A 106 -17.78 -0.07 15.89
C LEU A 106 -16.60 -0.68 15.13
N ASN A 107 -15.45 -0.78 15.79
CA ASN A 107 -14.18 -1.22 15.18
C ASN A 107 -14.26 -2.56 14.42
N ASP A 108 -15.00 -3.53 14.94
CA ASP A 108 -15.16 -4.84 14.28
C ASP A 108 -15.93 -4.71 12.96
N VAL A 109 -16.99 -3.89 12.93
CA VAL A 109 -17.76 -3.61 11.70
C VAL A 109 -16.93 -2.82 10.70
N ILE A 110 -16.16 -1.83 11.17
CA ILE A 110 -15.23 -1.06 10.33
C ILE A 110 -14.26 -2.01 9.62
N ALA A 111 -13.66 -2.96 10.34
CA ALA A 111 -12.76 -3.96 9.77
C ALA A 111 -13.46 -4.85 8.74
N ILE A 112 -14.65 -5.38 9.06
CA ILE A 112 -15.43 -6.23 8.16
C ILE A 112 -15.80 -5.47 6.87
N CYS A 113 -16.29 -4.23 6.97
CA CYS A 113 -16.65 -3.41 5.81
C CYS A 113 -15.42 -3.04 4.97
N THR A 114 -14.30 -2.69 5.62
CA THR A 114 -13.04 -2.39 4.93
C THR A 114 -12.55 -3.59 4.14
N ASP A 115 -12.55 -4.78 4.73
CA ASP A 115 -12.12 -6.00 4.05
C ASP A 115 -13.08 -6.38 2.91
N TYR A 116 -14.40 -6.20 3.09
CA TYR A 116 -15.35 -6.38 2.01
C TYR A 116 -15.04 -5.45 0.82
N ILE A 117 -14.83 -4.15 1.07
CA ILE A 117 -14.53 -3.18 0.01
C ILE A 117 -13.24 -3.56 -0.71
N ILE A 118 -12.17 -3.84 0.04
CA ILE A 118 -10.84 -4.18 -0.53
C ILE A 118 -10.91 -5.43 -1.41
N ASN A 119 -11.67 -6.45 -1.01
CA ASN A 119 -11.77 -7.69 -1.77
C ASN A 119 -12.65 -7.59 -3.02
N ASN A 120 -13.42 -6.51 -3.16
CA ASN A 120 -14.36 -6.32 -4.28
C ASN A 120 -14.01 -5.11 -5.17
N ILE A 121 -12.86 -4.46 -4.99
CA ILE A 121 -12.43 -3.34 -5.85
C ILE A 121 -12.33 -3.77 -7.31
N ASP A 122 -12.86 -2.95 -8.21
CA ASP A 122 -12.80 -3.13 -9.66
C ASP A 122 -12.45 -1.84 -10.43
N LEU A 123 -12.38 -1.94 -11.77
CA LEU A 123 -12.03 -0.82 -12.65
C LEU A 123 -13.07 0.31 -12.67
N SER A 124 -14.29 0.05 -12.22
CA SER A 124 -15.40 1.01 -12.19
C SER A 124 -15.49 1.77 -10.86
N ASP A 125 -14.93 1.23 -9.77
CA ASP A 125 -15.12 1.79 -8.43
C ASP A 125 -13.82 2.16 -7.67
N TYR A 126 -12.63 1.80 -8.17
CA TYR A 126 -11.35 2.08 -7.48
C TYR A 126 -11.19 3.54 -7.05
N ALA A 127 -11.60 4.50 -7.88
CA ALA A 127 -11.43 5.93 -7.59
C ALA A 127 -12.28 6.32 -6.38
N ARG A 128 -13.51 5.82 -6.31
CA ARG A 128 -14.41 6.03 -5.17
C ARG A 128 -13.89 5.37 -3.90
N VAL A 129 -13.19 4.25 -4.01
CA VAL A 129 -12.55 3.60 -2.84
C VAL A 129 -11.40 4.44 -2.30
N ILE A 130 -10.60 5.06 -3.17
CA ILE A 130 -9.51 5.98 -2.77
C ILE A 130 -10.10 7.23 -2.12
N GLU A 131 -11.12 7.84 -2.74
CA GLU A 131 -11.84 9.01 -2.21
C GLU A 131 -12.42 8.71 -0.82
N LEU A 132 -13.14 7.59 -0.67
CA LEU A 132 -13.72 7.16 0.59
C LEU A 132 -12.65 6.95 1.68
N GLY A 133 -11.54 6.31 1.33
CA GLY A 133 -10.43 6.13 2.25
C GLY A 133 -9.83 7.46 2.70
N ASN A 134 -9.72 8.43 1.80
CA ASN A 134 -9.19 9.76 2.13
C ASN A 134 -10.17 10.56 3.02
N ASP A 135 -11.47 10.53 2.70
CA ASP A 135 -12.51 11.25 3.45
C ASP A 135 -12.66 10.72 4.89
N LEU A 136 -12.50 9.41 5.07
CA LEU A 136 -12.57 8.73 6.37
C LEU A 136 -11.21 8.60 7.06
N TRP A 137 -10.12 9.12 6.48
CA TRP A 137 -8.76 8.96 7.00
C TRP A 137 -8.35 7.49 7.22
N MET A 138 -8.86 6.59 6.37
CA MET A 138 -8.61 5.16 6.40
C MET A 138 -7.52 4.79 5.38
N ASP A 139 -6.26 4.92 5.79
CA ASP A 139 -5.08 4.65 4.95
C ASP A 139 -5.11 3.28 4.26
N LYS A 140 -5.71 2.26 4.91
CA LYS A 140 -5.83 0.90 4.36
C LYS A 140 -6.65 0.89 3.06
N LEU A 141 -7.73 1.66 2.98
CA LEU A 141 -8.56 1.78 1.77
C LEU A 141 -7.83 2.56 0.67
N VAL A 142 -7.18 3.67 1.04
CA VAL A 142 -6.39 4.47 0.10
C VAL A 142 -5.28 3.63 -0.54
N GLN A 143 -4.52 2.91 0.28
CA GLN A 143 -3.45 2.02 -0.21
C GLN A 143 -4.00 0.90 -1.09
N ALA A 144 -5.09 0.24 -0.71
CA ALA A 144 -5.70 -0.81 -1.51
C ALA A 144 -6.14 -0.30 -2.89
N GLY A 145 -6.81 0.85 -2.94
CA GLY A 145 -7.22 1.48 -4.20
C GLY A 145 -6.02 1.90 -5.06
N VAL A 146 -5.00 2.52 -4.46
CA VAL A 146 -3.76 2.90 -5.17
C VAL A 146 -3.03 1.68 -5.72
N PHE A 147 -2.91 0.60 -4.96
CA PHE A 147 -2.32 -0.66 -5.44
C PHE A 147 -3.15 -1.29 -6.54
N PHE A 148 -4.49 -1.22 -6.45
CA PHE A 148 -5.36 -1.68 -7.52
C PHE A 148 -5.12 -0.90 -8.81
N VAL A 149 -5.07 0.44 -8.75
CA VAL A 149 -4.77 1.31 -9.91
C VAL A 149 -3.41 1.00 -10.49
N ALA A 150 -2.38 0.94 -9.64
CA ALA A 150 -1.03 0.60 -10.04
C ALA A 150 -1.00 -0.73 -10.79
N ARG A 151 -1.66 -1.77 -10.25
CA ARG A 151 -1.75 -3.09 -10.87
C ARG A 151 -2.38 -3.05 -12.25
N ASN A 152 -3.51 -2.37 -12.41
CA ASN A 152 -4.24 -2.33 -13.67
C ASN A 152 -3.57 -1.43 -14.74
N LEU A 153 -2.83 -0.40 -14.33
CA LEU A 153 -1.95 0.35 -15.22
C LEU A 153 -0.79 -0.53 -15.72
N MET A 154 -0.30 -1.46 -14.89
CA MET A 154 0.79 -2.37 -15.26
C MET A 154 0.36 -3.46 -16.24
N THR A 155 -0.87 -3.95 -16.14
CA THR A 155 -1.42 -4.99 -17.05
C THR A 155 -1.99 -4.42 -18.35
N ASN A 156 -1.97 -3.08 -18.53
CA ASN A 156 -2.63 -2.34 -19.61
C ASN A 156 -4.17 -2.48 -19.63
N ASP A 157 -4.77 -2.95 -18.54
CA ASP A 157 -6.23 -2.97 -18.37
C ASP A 157 -6.80 -1.57 -18.10
N LEU A 158 -5.96 -0.67 -17.58
CA LEU A 158 -6.26 0.75 -17.38
C LEU A 158 -5.22 1.62 -18.10
N ARG A 159 -5.64 2.73 -18.72
CA ARG A 159 -4.72 3.72 -19.31
C ARG A 159 -4.48 4.85 -18.33
N ILE A 160 -3.26 5.37 -18.27
CA ILE A 160 -2.92 6.49 -17.37
C ILE A 160 -3.77 7.73 -17.64
N ASP A 161 -4.13 7.98 -18.90
CA ASP A 161 -4.98 9.11 -19.29
C ASP A 161 -6.44 8.96 -18.84
N SER A 162 -6.88 7.74 -18.52
CA SER A 162 -8.21 7.47 -17.98
C SER A 162 -8.28 7.48 -16.44
N VAL A 163 -7.14 7.63 -15.76
CA VAL A 163 -7.10 7.83 -14.31
C VAL A 163 -7.46 9.30 -14.04
N ASP A 164 -8.31 9.54 -13.04
CA ASP A 164 -8.70 10.89 -12.64
C ASP A 164 -7.55 11.63 -11.92
N GLU A 165 -7.61 12.96 -11.92
CA GLU A 165 -6.54 13.80 -11.36
C GLU A 165 -6.41 13.69 -9.84
N PHE A 166 -7.51 13.40 -9.13
CA PHE A 166 -7.47 13.21 -7.68
C PHE A 166 -6.67 11.94 -7.33
N THR A 167 -7.00 10.81 -7.96
CA THR A 167 -6.27 9.55 -7.82
C THR A 167 -4.79 9.73 -8.19
N LYS A 168 -4.47 10.43 -9.28
CA LYS A 168 -3.07 10.76 -9.62
C LYS A 168 -2.39 11.56 -8.52
N GLY A 169 -3.07 12.56 -7.95
CA GLY A 169 -2.58 13.37 -6.84
C GLY A 169 -2.25 12.53 -5.60
N VAL A 170 -3.16 11.66 -5.17
CA VAL A 170 -2.97 10.76 -4.01
C VAL A 170 -1.82 9.79 -4.25
N ILE A 171 -1.71 9.23 -5.46
CA ILE A 171 -0.57 8.37 -5.85
C ILE A 171 0.76 9.13 -5.70
N MET A 172 0.81 10.38 -6.18
CA MET A 172 2.00 11.21 -6.08
C MET A 172 2.34 11.54 -4.63
N GLU A 173 1.34 11.90 -3.81
CA GLU A 173 1.50 12.24 -2.41
C GLU A 173 2.02 11.06 -1.58
N ILE A 174 1.42 9.88 -1.68
CA ILE A 174 1.88 8.67 -0.95
C ILE A 174 3.33 8.39 -1.30
N ALA A 175 3.65 8.50 -2.58
CA ALA A 175 4.99 8.26 -3.02
C ALA A 175 5.95 9.40 -2.60
N GLU A 176 5.48 10.63 -2.33
CA GLU A 176 6.28 11.75 -1.80
C GLU A 176 6.52 11.60 -0.29
N ARG A 177 5.51 11.17 0.46
CA ARG A 177 5.65 10.82 1.90
C ARG A 177 6.70 9.73 2.10
N GLN A 178 6.77 8.75 1.19
CA GLN A 178 7.83 7.74 1.19
C GLN A 178 9.21 8.29 0.79
N GLN A 179 9.29 9.36 0.00
CA GLN A 179 10.55 10.08 -0.28
C GLN A 179 11.02 10.91 0.93
N GLY A 180 10.11 11.51 1.71
CA GLY A 180 10.44 12.25 2.93
C GLY A 180 11.00 11.37 4.06
N GLN A 181 10.68 10.07 4.05
CA GLN A 181 11.32 9.05 4.89
C GLN A 181 12.62 8.51 4.30
N GLN A 182 12.99 8.91 3.08
CA GLN A 182 14.21 8.50 2.41
C GLN A 182 15.38 9.43 2.74
N GLU A 183 15.63 9.63 4.04
CA GLU A 183 16.97 10.03 4.48
C GLU A 183 17.90 8.83 4.33
N ARG A 184 18.64 8.82 3.22
CA ARG A 184 19.79 7.96 2.90
C ARG A 184 19.47 6.53 2.41
N VAL A 185 19.87 6.30 1.15
CA VAL A 185 20.29 5.02 0.52
C VAL A 185 19.53 3.76 0.97
N THR A 186 18.55 3.34 0.18
CA THR A 186 17.63 2.26 0.58
C THR A 186 18.00 0.94 -0.11
N ILE A 187 18.52 -0.01 0.65
CA ILE A 187 18.46 -1.44 0.31
C ILE A 187 16.99 -1.76 0.08
N MET A 188 16.58 -2.06 -1.15
CA MET A 188 15.19 -2.34 -1.47
C MET A 188 14.92 -3.84 -1.49
N THR A 189 13.88 -4.24 -0.77
CA THR A 189 13.21 -5.53 -0.97
C THR A 189 12.44 -5.52 -2.29
N THR A 190 12.16 -6.70 -2.86
CA THR A 190 11.32 -6.84 -4.07
C THR A 190 9.96 -6.15 -3.92
N GLU A 191 9.35 -6.21 -2.73
CA GLU A 191 8.06 -5.57 -2.44
C GLU A 191 8.15 -4.03 -2.46
N GLN A 192 9.18 -3.45 -1.83
CA GLN A 192 9.44 -2.00 -1.86
C GLN A 192 9.75 -1.50 -3.29
N TRP A 193 10.44 -2.31 -4.09
CA TRP A 193 10.71 -2.00 -5.49
C TRP A 193 9.43 -2.01 -6.34
N ASN A 194 8.49 -2.92 -6.07
CA ASN A 194 7.22 -3.00 -6.79
C ASN A 194 6.30 -1.81 -6.50
N ILE A 195 6.32 -1.27 -5.28
CA ILE A 195 5.56 -0.06 -4.88
C ILE A 195 6.18 1.21 -5.47
N ASN A 196 7.51 1.31 -5.48
CA ASN A 196 8.24 2.44 -6.03
C ASN A 196 8.05 2.63 -7.54
N ARG A 197 7.47 1.66 -8.26
CA ARG A 197 7.29 1.61 -9.72
C ARG A 197 6.26 2.60 -10.29
N LEU A 198 5.39 3.18 -9.45
CA LEU A 198 4.59 4.35 -9.83
C LEU A 198 5.49 5.59 -10.02
N LYS A 199 6.71 5.53 -9.47
CA LYS A 199 7.79 6.46 -9.69
C LYS A 199 8.93 5.78 -10.45
N ILE A 200 9.67 6.59 -11.16
CA ILE A 200 10.96 6.22 -11.72
C ILE A 200 11.94 6.13 -10.54
N PHE A 201 12.73 5.05 -10.38
CA PHE A 201 13.87 5.11 -9.45
C PHE A 201 14.83 6.19 -9.95
N LEU A 202 15.09 7.18 -9.11
CA LEU A 202 16.04 8.26 -9.35
C LEU A 202 16.86 8.41 -8.07
N SER A 203 18.16 8.09 -8.13
CA SER A 203 19.05 8.33 -6.99
C SER A 203 19.15 9.84 -6.70
N ALA A 204 19.64 10.18 -5.52
CA ALA A 204 20.15 11.53 -5.27
C ALA A 204 21.29 11.86 -6.27
N PRO A 205 21.51 13.14 -6.59
CA PRO A 205 22.71 13.54 -7.33
C PRO A 205 23.94 13.24 -6.50
N GLU A 206 24.80 12.34 -6.98
CA GLU A 206 26.01 11.95 -6.27
C GLU A 206 27.14 11.60 -7.25
N MET A 207 28.35 11.52 -6.70
CA MET A 207 29.48 10.91 -7.39
C MET A 207 29.30 9.40 -7.34
N HIS A 208 29.25 8.78 -8.51
CA HIS A 208 29.08 7.33 -8.68
C HIS A 208 27.76 6.75 -8.16
N PRO A 209 26.60 7.22 -8.64
CA PRO A 209 25.31 6.82 -8.09
C PRO A 209 25.06 5.34 -8.27
N TRP A 210 24.47 4.72 -7.24
CA TRP A 210 24.35 3.26 -7.18
C TRP A 210 22.99 2.78 -6.62
N LEU A 211 22.67 1.52 -6.92
CA LEU A 211 21.48 0.81 -6.47
C LEU A 211 21.87 -0.63 -6.10
N GLU A 212 21.54 -1.06 -4.89
CA GLU A 212 21.61 -2.48 -4.51
C GLU A 212 20.21 -3.11 -4.49
N VAL A 213 20.10 -4.28 -5.11
CA VAL A 213 18.92 -5.13 -5.11
C VAL A 213 19.24 -6.41 -4.34
N LYS A 214 18.45 -6.70 -3.30
CA LYS A 214 18.52 -7.96 -2.55
C LYS A 214 17.51 -8.95 -3.12
N LEU A 215 18.00 -10.12 -3.49
CA LEU A 215 17.18 -11.24 -3.97
C LEU A 215 16.57 -12.02 -2.80
N PRO A 216 15.36 -12.58 -2.96
CA PRO A 216 14.70 -13.37 -1.92
C PRO A 216 15.49 -14.63 -1.56
N SER A 217 16.20 -15.20 -2.54
CA SER A 217 17.15 -16.31 -2.34
C SER A 217 18.37 -16.15 -3.24
N PRO A 218 19.52 -16.78 -2.92
CA PRO A 218 20.70 -16.74 -3.78
C PRO A 218 20.44 -17.39 -5.15
N VAL A 219 20.84 -16.70 -6.22
CA VAL A 219 20.66 -17.14 -7.61
C VAL A 219 22.01 -17.16 -8.33
N LEU A 220 22.22 -18.13 -9.22
CA LEU A 220 23.36 -18.14 -10.12
C LEU A 220 23.12 -17.12 -11.25
N ILE A 221 23.89 -16.05 -11.30
CA ILE A 221 23.71 -14.94 -12.24
C ILE A 221 24.79 -15.01 -13.33
N GLU A 222 24.36 -15.09 -14.57
CA GLU A 222 25.16 -15.11 -15.80
C GLU A 222 25.00 -13.82 -16.62
N SER A 223 23.90 -13.11 -16.44
CA SER A 223 23.70 -11.80 -17.04
C SER A 223 22.69 -10.97 -16.26
N VAL A 224 22.83 -9.65 -16.38
CA VAL A 224 21.90 -8.67 -15.85
C VAL A 224 21.42 -7.77 -16.97
N THR A 225 20.11 -7.63 -17.12
CA THR A 225 19.52 -6.70 -18.09
C THR A 225 19.03 -5.44 -17.39
N ILE A 226 19.56 -4.27 -17.77
CA ILE A 226 19.12 -2.98 -17.24
C ILE A 226 18.11 -2.36 -18.21
N VAL A 227 16.88 -2.11 -17.74
CA VAL A 227 15.84 -1.41 -18.50
C VAL A 227 15.87 0.07 -18.12
N ASN A 228 16.23 0.93 -19.08
CA ASN A 228 16.33 2.38 -18.91
C ASN A 228 14.98 3.09 -19.15
N ARG A 229 14.89 4.38 -18.79
CA ARG A 229 13.76 5.28 -19.05
C ARG A 229 13.50 5.48 -20.55
N MET A 230 12.21 5.56 -20.92
CA MET A 230 11.74 5.78 -22.29
C MET A 230 11.87 7.24 -22.83
N ASN A 231 12.19 8.25 -22.00
CA ASN A 231 12.15 9.69 -22.39
C ASN A 231 13.55 10.32 -22.60
N ALA A 232 13.59 11.65 -22.79
CA ALA A 232 14.71 12.53 -23.22
C ALA A 232 16.02 12.54 -22.37
N CYS A 233 16.31 11.49 -21.60
CA CYS A 233 17.51 11.35 -20.77
C CYS A 233 18.24 10.01 -20.99
N ARG A 234 17.95 9.28 -22.07
CA ARG A 234 18.54 7.96 -22.39
C ARG A 234 20.08 7.96 -22.43
N GLU A 235 20.69 9.09 -22.80
CA GLU A 235 22.15 9.23 -22.91
C GLU A 235 22.88 9.19 -21.54
N ARG A 236 22.14 9.20 -20.42
CA ARG A 236 22.69 9.20 -19.06
C ARG A 236 23.12 7.81 -18.57
N LEU A 237 22.55 6.73 -19.10
CA LEU A 237 22.99 5.39 -18.75
C LEU A 237 24.26 5.07 -19.55
N ARG A 238 25.41 5.27 -18.91
CA ARG A 238 26.75 5.03 -19.45
C ARG A 238 27.72 4.76 -18.33
N ASN A 239 28.84 4.12 -18.64
CA ASN A 239 29.88 3.78 -17.70
C ASN A 239 29.32 3.11 -16.43
N VAL A 240 28.48 2.09 -16.62
CA VAL A 240 27.80 1.36 -15.54
C VAL A 240 28.58 0.10 -15.20
N GLU A 241 28.82 -0.13 -13.92
CA GLU A 241 29.33 -1.39 -13.38
C GLU A 241 28.22 -2.16 -12.68
N VAL A 242 28.24 -3.47 -12.88
CA VAL A 242 27.38 -4.42 -12.18
C VAL A 242 28.25 -5.33 -11.33
N ARG A 243 28.01 -5.32 -10.02
CA ARG A 243 28.67 -6.21 -9.06
C ARG A 243 27.66 -7.17 -8.47
N THR A 244 28.05 -8.43 -8.25
CA THR A 244 27.15 -9.42 -7.63
C THR A 244 27.87 -10.32 -6.64
N GLY A 245 27.18 -10.68 -5.55
CA GLY A 245 27.73 -11.57 -4.53
C GLY A 245 26.79 -11.79 -3.35
N MET A 246 27.36 -12.25 -2.23
CA MET A 246 26.61 -12.67 -1.04
C MET A 246 26.64 -11.64 0.09
N VAL A 247 27.40 -10.56 -0.07
CA VAL A 247 27.63 -9.56 0.97
C VAL A 247 26.84 -8.30 0.60
N PRO A 248 25.97 -7.77 1.48
CA PRO A 248 25.32 -6.49 1.22
C PRO A 248 26.35 -5.36 1.19
N VAL A 249 26.02 -4.26 0.51
CA VAL A 249 26.78 -3.02 0.65
C VAL A 249 26.84 -2.64 2.15
N PRO A 250 28.03 -2.27 2.69
CA PRO A 250 28.15 -1.88 4.09
C PRO A 250 27.16 -0.78 4.48
N GLU A 251 26.52 -0.94 5.64
CA GLU A 251 25.58 0.02 6.17
C GLU A 251 26.23 1.40 6.30
N GLY A 252 25.55 2.45 5.81
CA GLY A 252 26.09 3.82 5.81
C GLY A 252 27.16 4.11 4.76
N PHE A 253 27.44 3.20 3.82
CA PHE A 253 28.34 3.48 2.70
C PHE A 253 27.82 4.64 1.85
N THR A 254 28.54 5.76 1.86
CA THR A 254 28.30 6.93 1.01
C THR A 254 29.56 7.25 0.25
N LEU A 255 29.42 7.55 -1.03
CA LEU A 255 30.58 7.79 -1.90
C LEU A 255 31.11 9.22 -1.82
N HIS A 256 30.34 10.15 -1.24
CA HIS A 256 30.81 11.43 -0.72
C HIS A 256 29.81 12.04 0.28
N GLU A 257 30.29 12.45 1.46
CA GLU A 257 29.62 13.48 2.26
C GLU A 257 30.03 14.85 1.70
N GLY A 258 29.11 15.53 1.01
CA GLY A 258 29.35 16.90 0.54
C GLY A 258 28.98 17.12 -0.93
N PHE A 259 27.96 17.93 -1.14
CA PHE A 259 27.46 18.34 -2.45
C PHE A 259 28.43 19.35 -3.09
N ILE A 260 29.27 18.94 -4.06
CA ILE A 260 29.91 19.91 -4.97
C ILE A 260 29.93 19.35 -6.40
N LEU A 261 29.08 19.91 -7.27
CA LEU A 261 29.02 19.68 -8.73
C LEU A 261 30.30 20.10 -9.50
N TYR A 262 31.41 20.37 -8.79
CA TYR A 262 32.66 20.91 -9.34
C TYR A 262 33.92 20.23 -8.81
N ASP A 263 33.81 19.24 -7.92
CA ASP A 263 35.00 18.53 -7.45
C ASP A 263 35.48 17.54 -8.51
N ARG A 264 36.72 17.70 -8.98
CA ARG A 264 37.34 16.80 -9.96
C ARG A 264 37.78 15.54 -9.24
N GLY A 265 36.83 14.63 -9.00
CA GLY A 265 36.93 13.18 -9.19
C GLY A 265 38.08 12.36 -8.58
N ASP A 266 39.06 12.93 -7.88
CA ASP A 266 40.29 12.21 -7.52
C ASP A 266 40.16 11.42 -6.20
N ASN A 267 39.10 11.66 -5.41
CA ASN A 267 38.86 11.00 -4.11
C ASN A 267 37.49 10.32 -3.98
N ALA A 268 36.70 10.22 -5.06
CA ALA A 268 35.42 9.53 -5.02
C ALA A 268 35.67 8.03 -4.78
N LYS A 269 35.21 7.51 -3.64
CA LYS A 269 35.30 6.07 -3.38
C LYS A 269 34.52 5.33 -4.47
N LYS A 270 34.93 4.11 -4.76
CA LYS A 270 34.23 3.21 -5.66
C LYS A 270 33.68 2.06 -4.84
N LEU A 271 32.52 1.53 -5.24
CA LEU A 271 32.02 0.36 -4.57
C LEU A 271 32.88 -0.85 -4.98
N GLU A 272 33.54 -1.47 -4.01
CA GLU A 272 34.42 -2.64 -4.24
C GLU A 272 33.85 -3.93 -3.63
N VAL A 273 32.73 -3.85 -2.91
CA VAL A 273 32.05 -5.04 -2.37
C VAL A 273 31.55 -5.91 -3.51
N ASN A 274 31.62 -7.23 -3.33
CA ASN A 274 31.21 -8.23 -4.32
C ASN A 274 32.05 -8.22 -5.61
N SER A 275 31.90 -9.28 -6.40
CA SER A 275 32.63 -9.45 -7.65
C SER A 275 32.14 -8.44 -8.68
N LEU A 276 33.06 -7.77 -9.39
CA LEU A 276 32.73 -7.02 -10.60
C LEU A 276 32.40 -8.02 -11.70
N CYS A 277 31.13 -8.10 -12.08
CA CYS A 277 30.64 -9.12 -12.98
C CYS A 277 30.34 -8.59 -14.37
N GLY A 278 30.05 -7.30 -14.52
CA GLY A 278 29.73 -6.74 -15.82
C GLY A 278 29.96 -5.24 -15.91
N TYR A 279 30.14 -4.77 -17.15
CA TYR A 279 30.33 -3.37 -17.47
C TYR A 279 29.50 -2.98 -18.69
N PHE A 280 28.87 -1.81 -18.64
CA PHE A 280 28.15 -1.22 -19.76
C PHE A 280 28.69 0.18 -20.06
N PRO A 281 29.40 0.36 -21.19
CA PRO A 281 30.00 1.65 -21.52
C PRO A 281 28.95 2.72 -21.84
N GLY A 282 27.82 2.34 -22.41
CA GLY A 282 26.83 3.27 -22.95
C GLY A 282 27.41 4.20 -24.04
N PRO A 283 26.74 5.33 -24.32
CA PRO A 283 25.37 5.61 -23.88
C PRO A 283 24.39 4.60 -24.50
N ALA A 284 23.22 4.46 -23.89
CA ALA A 284 22.13 3.62 -24.39
C ALA A 284 21.52 4.06 -25.76
N GLY A 285 22.14 4.99 -26.51
CA GLY A 285 21.55 5.71 -27.64
C GLY A 285 21.78 5.11 -29.04
N GLY A 286 20.69 4.77 -29.73
CA GLY A 286 20.62 4.58 -31.19
C GLY A 286 19.31 3.94 -31.68
N THR A 287 18.75 3.00 -30.92
CA THR A 287 17.51 2.31 -31.27
C THR A 287 16.76 1.97 -29.99
N PHE A 288 15.44 2.09 -30.02
CA PHE A 288 14.56 1.70 -28.92
C PHE A 288 14.76 0.22 -28.58
N ILE A 289 15.24 -0.10 -27.38
CA ILE A 289 15.31 -1.48 -26.89
C ILE A 289 14.31 -1.64 -25.75
N LYS A 290 13.07 -2.01 -26.11
CA LYS A 290 12.00 -2.36 -25.16
C LYS A 290 12.46 -3.41 -24.13
N GLU A 291 13.43 -4.23 -24.52
CA GLU A 291 13.91 -5.38 -23.74
C GLU A 291 15.02 -5.04 -22.72
N GLY A 292 15.59 -3.83 -22.77
CA GLY A 292 16.71 -3.39 -21.92
C GLY A 292 18.10 -3.76 -22.45
N HIS A 293 19.15 -3.29 -21.78
CA HIS A 293 20.54 -3.57 -22.12
C HIS A 293 21.07 -4.78 -21.35
N VAL A 294 21.39 -5.84 -22.07
CA VAL A 294 21.94 -7.07 -21.48
C VAL A 294 23.43 -6.90 -21.22
N ILE A 295 23.82 -7.04 -19.96
CA ILE A 295 25.21 -7.07 -19.49
C ILE A 295 25.52 -8.52 -19.15
N LYS A 296 26.27 -9.20 -20.02
CA LYS A 296 26.71 -10.58 -19.78
C LYS A 296 27.88 -10.59 -18.82
N PHE A 297 27.90 -11.57 -17.93
CA PHE A 297 28.99 -11.74 -16.98
C PHE A 297 30.11 -12.55 -17.61
N ASP A 298 31.35 -12.24 -17.23
CA ASP A 298 32.51 -13.01 -17.68
C ASP A 298 32.44 -14.46 -17.20
N GLN A 299 31.90 -14.67 -15.99
CA GLN A 299 31.61 -15.97 -15.42
C GLN A 299 30.32 -15.95 -14.57
N PRO A 300 29.54 -17.06 -14.55
CA PRO A 300 28.41 -17.20 -13.66
C PRO A 300 28.79 -16.98 -12.20
N THR A 301 28.03 -16.14 -11.48
CA THR A 301 28.30 -15.79 -10.08
C THR A 301 27.09 -16.11 -9.21
N LEU A 302 27.27 -16.93 -8.18
CA LEU A 302 26.22 -17.18 -7.18
C LEU A 302 26.09 -15.95 -6.27
N ALA A 303 24.91 -15.32 -6.26
CA ALA A 303 24.72 -14.05 -5.57
C ALA A 303 23.32 -13.90 -4.97
N GLN A 304 23.24 -13.19 -3.86
CA GLN A 304 21.98 -12.69 -3.30
C GLN A 304 21.82 -11.18 -3.46
N TYR A 305 22.92 -10.45 -3.73
CA TYR A 305 22.92 -9.02 -3.91
C TYR A 305 23.45 -8.65 -5.29
N ILE A 306 22.77 -7.71 -5.94
CA ILE A 306 23.20 -7.11 -7.20
C ILE A 306 23.36 -5.63 -6.96
N THR A 307 24.52 -5.07 -7.25
CA THR A 307 24.74 -3.63 -7.23
C THR A 307 24.97 -3.11 -8.63
N VAL A 308 24.25 -2.05 -9.00
CA VAL A 308 24.44 -1.30 -10.24
C VAL A 308 24.97 0.08 -9.87
N GLN A 309 26.09 0.50 -10.48
CA GLN A 309 26.74 1.77 -10.19
C GLN A 309 27.14 2.48 -11.49
N ILE A 310 26.79 3.76 -11.65
CA ILE A 310 27.37 4.61 -12.71
C ILE A 310 28.72 5.13 -12.21
N LEU A 311 29.75 5.20 -13.04
CA LEU A 311 31.10 5.70 -12.69
C LEU A 311 31.31 7.18 -13.01
N GLU A 312 30.23 7.94 -13.10
CA GLU A 312 30.24 9.39 -13.32
C GLU A 312 29.43 10.10 -12.23
N ALA A 313 29.61 11.42 -12.13
CA ALA A 313 28.71 12.27 -11.38
C ALA A 313 27.32 12.31 -12.05
N GLY A 314 26.26 12.15 -11.27
CA GLY A 314 24.92 12.33 -11.81
C GLY A 314 23.85 11.59 -11.01
N TYR A 315 22.85 11.10 -11.73
CA TYR A 315 21.71 10.40 -11.19
C TYR A 315 21.66 9.00 -11.78
N LEU A 316 21.42 7.99 -10.95
CA LEU A 316 21.07 6.65 -11.42
C LEU A 316 19.56 6.58 -11.63
N GLN A 317 19.16 6.25 -12.86
CA GLN A 317 17.77 6.10 -13.24
C GLN A 317 17.53 4.75 -13.93
N ILE A 318 16.81 3.84 -13.30
CA ILE A 318 16.54 2.48 -13.81
C ILE A 318 15.05 2.15 -13.65
N ASN A 319 14.42 1.62 -14.70
CA ASN A 319 13.02 1.18 -14.71
C ASN A 319 12.85 -0.32 -14.47
N GLY A 320 13.91 -1.12 -14.62
CA GLY A 320 13.85 -2.56 -14.39
C GLY A 320 15.21 -3.25 -14.47
N LEU A 321 15.29 -4.42 -13.84
CA LEU A 321 16.46 -5.29 -13.81
C LEU A 321 15.99 -6.72 -14.13
N LYS A 322 16.62 -7.43 -15.05
CA LYS A 322 16.38 -8.88 -15.27
C LYS A 322 17.63 -9.67 -14.93
N ILE A 323 17.48 -10.92 -14.48
CA ILE A 323 18.57 -11.88 -14.32
C ILE A 323 18.45 -12.93 -15.40
N ASN A 324 19.56 -13.27 -16.06
CA ASN A 324 19.68 -14.40 -16.99
C ASN A 324 18.68 -14.39 -18.15
N GLY A 325 18.21 -13.20 -18.55
CA GLY A 325 17.14 -13.07 -19.54
C GLY A 325 15.79 -13.65 -19.10
N GLY A 326 15.66 -14.07 -17.83
CA GLY A 326 14.40 -14.37 -17.19
C GLY A 326 13.56 -13.11 -17.05
N ASP A 327 12.44 -13.22 -16.34
CA ASP A 327 11.61 -12.04 -16.22
C ASP A 327 12.29 -10.97 -15.35
N LEU A 328 11.69 -9.78 -15.37
CA LEU A 328 12.17 -8.69 -14.53
C LEU A 328 12.20 -9.16 -13.09
N LEU A 329 13.25 -8.88 -12.33
CA LEU A 329 13.27 -9.14 -10.88
C LEU A 329 12.11 -8.46 -10.13
N ASN A 330 11.43 -7.56 -10.83
CA ASN A 330 10.05 -7.14 -10.66
C ASN A 330 9.07 -8.12 -11.39
N ILE A 331 8.95 -9.34 -10.87
CA ILE A 331 7.90 -10.34 -11.21
C ILE A 331 6.88 -10.22 -10.05
N ASN A 332 5.58 -9.96 -10.21
CA ASN A 332 4.59 -10.38 -11.21
C ASN A 332 4.44 -11.90 -11.34
N ASP A 333 4.13 -12.59 -10.23
CA ASP A 333 3.55 -13.94 -10.25
C ASP A 333 2.10 -13.92 -10.77
N CYS A 334 1.90 -13.42 -11.99
CA CYS A 334 0.64 -13.57 -12.74
C CYS A 334 0.97 -13.96 -14.18
N PHE A 335 1.69 -15.07 -14.33
CA PHE A 335 1.64 -15.92 -15.51
C PHE A 335 1.51 -17.38 -15.03
N GLN A 336 0.28 -17.78 -14.73
CA GLN A 336 -0.26 -19.11 -15.06
C GLN A 336 -1.78 -19.03 -15.14
#